data_AF-A0A7U2NIV0-F1
#
_entry.id   AF-A0A7U2NIV0-F1
#
_cell.length_a   1.000
_cell.length_b   1.000
_cell.length_c   1.000
_cell.angle_alpha   90.00
_cell.angle_beta   90.00
_cell.angle_gamma   90.00
#
_symmetry.space_group_name_H-M   'P 1'
#
loop_
_entity.id
_entity.type
_entity.pdbx_description
1 polymer ?
#
loop_
_entity_poly.entity_id
_entity_poly.type
_entity_poly.pdbx_seq_one_letter_code
_entity_poly.pdbx_strand_id
1 'polypeptide(L)'
;MKNPVFEANPSLDCYFETADGTPFFTENSANNHAKTLKDKTVKAVHNTNTSADDNTNTDTELEAKVKELENTELVKENYKVLKDLVKYFQIDTVDQKAETLIVALTEYKLKLQA
;
A
#
# COMPACT_ATOMS: atom_id res chain seq x y z
N MET A 1 -7.08 19.86 14.90
CA MET A 1 -7.96 20.85 14.25
C MET A 1 -9.01 20.08 13.47
N LYS A 2 -10.29 20.45 13.57
CA LYS A 2 -11.36 19.81 12.76
C LYS A 2 -11.28 20.35 11.34
N ASN A 3 -11.45 19.47 10.35
CA ASN A 3 -11.44 19.89 8.95
C ASN A 3 -12.82 20.48 8.61
N PRO A 4 -12.92 21.72 8.10
CA PRO A 4 -14.20 22.36 7.79
C PRO A 4 -15.01 21.58 6.74
N VAL A 5 -14.36 20.81 5.86
CA VAL A 5 -15.02 19.97 4.85
C VAL A 5 -15.84 18.87 5.51
N PHE A 6 -15.29 18.23 6.55
CA PHE A 6 -15.99 17.20 7.34
C PHE A 6 -17.01 17.78 8.32
N GLU A 7 -16.82 19.01 8.79
CA GLU A 7 -17.84 19.69 9.60
C GLU A 7 -19.07 20.05 8.77
N ALA A 8 -18.88 20.46 7.52
CA ALA A 8 -19.98 20.70 6.57
C ALA A 8 -20.62 19.40 6.07
N ASN A 9 -19.85 18.31 6.00
CA ASN A 9 -20.29 17.01 5.50
C ASN A 9 -19.92 15.89 6.50
N PRO A 10 -20.68 15.73 7.60
CA PRO A 10 -20.33 14.80 8.67
C PRO A 10 -20.39 13.33 8.27
N SER A 11 -21.14 12.99 7.20
CA SER A 11 -21.22 11.66 6.62
C SER A 11 -20.17 11.41 5.52
N LEU A 12 -19.30 12.37 5.25
CA LEU A 12 -18.26 12.24 4.24
C LEU A 12 -17.10 11.43 4.81
N ASP A 13 -16.79 10.34 4.12
CA ASP A 13 -15.74 9.41 4.49
C ASP A 13 -14.34 9.97 4.14
N CYS A 14 -14.18 10.48 2.93
CA CYS A 14 -12.97 11.16 2.48
C CYS A 14 -13.25 12.23 1.42
N TYR A 15 -12.28 13.10 1.18
CA TYR A 15 -12.24 14.00 0.02
C TYR A 15 -10.84 14.00 -0.60
N PHE A 16 -10.75 14.48 -1.83
CA PHE A 16 -9.52 14.55 -2.60
C PHE A 16 -9.11 16.01 -2.73
N GLU A 17 -7.89 16.35 -2.34
CA GLU A 17 -7.32 17.68 -2.43
C GLU A 17 -6.26 17.72 -3.53
N THR A 18 -6.36 18.66 -4.44
CA THR A 18 -5.33 18.89 -5.47
C THR A 18 -4.22 19.81 -4.95
N ALA A 19 -3.09 19.87 -5.65
CA ALA A 19 -1.92 20.65 -5.22
C ALA A 19 -2.17 22.17 -5.03
N ASP A 20 -3.23 22.72 -5.63
CA ASP A 20 -3.69 24.10 -5.44
C ASP A 20 -4.57 24.29 -4.19
N GLY A 21 -4.83 23.22 -3.43
CA GLY A 21 -5.63 23.23 -2.21
C GLY A 21 -7.14 23.11 -2.45
N THR A 22 -7.57 22.81 -3.68
CA THR A 22 -9.00 22.68 -4.00
C THR A 22 -9.53 21.30 -3.57
N PRO A 23 -10.59 21.22 -2.73
CA PRO A 23 -11.19 19.96 -2.31
C PRO A 23 -12.24 19.44 -3.32
N PHE A 24 -12.27 18.13 -3.53
CA PHE A 24 -13.18 17.41 -4.40
C PHE A 24 -13.75 16.17 -3.72
N PHE A 25 -15.03 15.88 -3.92
CA PHE A 25 -15.68 14.72 -3.30
C PHE A 25 -15.54 13.41 -4.10
N THR A 26 -14.87 13.46 -5.26
CA THR A 26 -14.60 12.27 -6.08
C THR A 26 -13.19 12.37 -6.66
N GLU A 27 -12.50 11.23 -6.73
CA GLU A 27 -11.14 11.15 -7.26
C GLU A 27 -11.05 11.59 -8.72
N ASN A 28 -12.05 11.24 -9.54
CA ASN A 28 -12.08 11.56 -10.96
C ASN A 28 -12.14 13.08 -11.21
N SER A 29 -12.91 13.82 -10.40
CA SER A 29 -12.98 15.29 -10.50
C SER A 29 -11.66 15.93 -10.08
N ALA A 30 -11.04 15.44 -9.00
CA ALA A 30 -9.73 15.90 -8.56
C ALA A 30 -8.65 15.65 -9.62
N ASN A 31 -8.63 14.46 -10.20
CA ASN A 31 -7.69 14.11 -11.27
C ASN A 31 -7.86 14.96 -12.53
N ASN A 32 -9.10 15.26 -12.92
CA ASN A 32 -9.35 16.12 -14.07
C ASN A 32 -8.89 17.56 -13.83
N HIS A 33 -9.06 18.07 -12.60
CA HIS A 33 -8.55 19.39 -12.22
C HIS A 33 -7.03 19.41 -12.15
N ALA A 34 -6.42 18.41 -11.50
CA ALA A 34 -4.98 18.26 -11.34
C ALA A 34 -4.24 18.24 -12.69
N LYS A 35 -4.84 17.68 -13.75
CA LYS A 35 -4.27 17.70 -15.11
C LYS A 35 -4.00 19.10 -15.65
N THR A 36 -4.76 20.10 -15.20
CA THR A 36 -4.63 21.50 -15.61
C THR A 36 -3.58 22.27 -14.79
N LEU A 37 -3.16 21.71 -13.66
CA LEU A 37 -2.16 22.29 -12.76
C LEU A 37 -0.74 21.89 -13.16
N LYS A 38 0.24 22.68 -12.69
CA LYS A 38 1.67 22.33 -12.83
C LYS A 38 2.02 21.10 -12.00
N ASP A 39 1.52 21.08 -10.77
CA ASP A 39 1.62 19.93 -9.87
C ASP A 39 0.32 19.13 -9.97
N LYS A 40 0.45 17.91 -10.49
CA LYS A 40 -0.68 17.02 -10.80
C LYS A 40 -0.99 16.07 -9.65
N THR A 41 -0.44 16.33 -8.47
CA THR A 41 -0.70 15.52 -7.29
C THR A 41 -2.13 15.71 -6.80
N VAL A 42 -2.72 14.58 -6.40
CA VAL A 42 -4.01 14.49 -5.74
C VAL A 42 -3.77 13.75 -4.44
N LYS A 43 -4.24 14.31 -3.33
CA LYS A 43 -4.12 13.72 -2.01
C LYS A 43 -5.50 13.38 -1.47
N ALA A 44 -5.71 12.13 -1.07
CA ALA A 44 -6.91 11.76 -0.34
C ALA A 44 -6.77 12.17 1.14
N VAL A 45 -7.76 12.89 1.65
CA VAL A 45 -7.89 13.30 3.04
C VAL A 45 -9.10 12.57 3.61
N HIS A 46 -8.85 11.70 4.59
CA HIS A 46 -9.87 10.88 5.22
C HIS A 46 -10.40 11.52 6.50
N ASN A 47 -11.69 11.34 6.76
CA ASN A 47 -12.34 11.80 7.96
C ASN A 47 -11.99 10.87 9.11
N THR A 48 -11.08 11.31 9.98
CA THR A 48 -10.64 10.54 11.16
C THR A 48 -11.76 10.23 12.16
N ASN A 49 -12.97 10.80 11.99
CA ASN A 49 -14.14 10.52 12.82
C ASN A 49 -15.00 9.34 12.33
N THR A 50 -14.85 8.92 11.08
CA THR A 50 -15.50 7.71 10.53
C THR A 50 -14.42 6.67 10.36
N SER A 51 -14.39 5.69 11.26
CA SER A 51 -13.51 4.54 11.16
C SER A 51 -13.85 3.72 9.91
N ALA A 52 -13.10 3.96 8.83
CA ALA A 52 -12.81 2.98 7.78
C ALA A 52 -11.59 3.48 6.98
N ASP A 53 -10.46 2.79 7.20
CA ASP A 53 -9.32 2.63 6.30
C ASP A 53 -9.57 2.96 4.82
N ASP A 54 -8.79 3.87 4.22
CA ASP A 54 -8.22 3.68 2.87
C ASP A 54 -7.15 4.73 2.46
N ASN A 55 -5.91 4.67 2.99
CA ASN A 55 -4.64 5.05 2.31
C ASN A 55 -3.47 5.39 3.26
N THR A 56 -3.23 4.58 4.30
CA THR A 56 -1.90 4.54 4.95
C THR A 56 -1.50 3.12 5.39
N ASN A 57 -2.06 2.06 4.79
CA ASN A 57 -1.81 0.68 5.23
C ASN A 57 -0.82 -0.12 4.36
N THR A 58 -0.14 0.51 3.41
CA THR A 58 0.94 -0.16 2.68
C THR A 58 2.19 -0.35 3.51
N ASP A 59 2.50 0.55 4.46
CA ASP A 59 3.65 0.34 5.36
C ASP A 59 3.38 -0.80 6.35
N THR A 60 2.19 -0.84 6.98
CA THR A 60 1.91 -1.84 8.02
C THR A 60 1.75 -3.26 7.47
N GLU A 61 1.14 -3.43 6.30
CA GLU A 61 0.99 -4.75 5.68
C GLU A 61 2.32 -5.25 5.09
N LEU A 62 3.10 -4.37 4.47
CA LEU A 62 4.44 -4.71 4.00
C LEU A 62 5.35 -5.08 5.17
N GLU A 63 5.36 -4.30 6.25
CA GLU A 63 6.09 -4.61 7.48
C GLU A 63 5.65 -5.96 8.09
N ALA A 64 4.34 -6.25 8.08
CA ALA A 64 3.83 -7.54 8.54
C ALA A 64 4.33 -8.70 7.67
N LYS A 65 4.36 -8.53 6.35
CA LYS A 65 4.87 -9.54 5.41
C LYS A 65 6.38 -9.70 5.46
N VAL A 66 7.13 -8.63 5.70
CA VAL A 66 8.57 -8.72 5.96
C VAL A 66 8.82 -9.48 7.27
N LYS A 67 8.09 -9.19 8.35
CA LYS A 67 8.18 -9.97 9.60
C LYS A 67 7.79 -11.42 9.41
N GLU A 68 6.79 -11.72 8.58
CA GLU A 68 6.42 -13.08 8.23
C GLU A 68 7.57 -13.80 7.50
N LEU A 69 8.22 -13.15 6.53
CA LEU A 69 9.41 -13.65 5.85
C LEU A 69 10.59 -13.84 6.81
N GLU A 70 10.75 -12.98 7.80
CA GLU A 70 11.83 -13.08 8.79
C GLU A 70 11.65 -14.28 9.74
N ASN A 71 10.43 -14.52 10.19
CA ASN A 71 10.07 -15.60 11.10
C ASN A 71 9.85 -16.95 10.38
N THR A 72 9.54 -16.93 9.08
CA THR A 72 9.34 -18.15 8.30
C THR A 72 10.67 -18.83 8.03
N GLU A 73 10.77 -20.10 8.44
CA GLU A 73 11.89 -20.94 8.06
C GLU A 73 11.78 -21.28 6.56
N LEU A 74 12.79 -20.89 5.76
CA LEU A 74 12.82 -21.07 4.31
C LEU A 74 13.14 -22.52 3.92
N VAL A 75 12.23 -23.44 4.27
CA VAL A 75 12.33 -24.88 4.00
C VAL A 75 11.17 -25.35 3.11
N LYS A 76 11.38 -26.47 2.41
CA LYS A 76 10.39 -27.06 1.49
C LYS A 76 9.05 -27.39 2.14
N GLU A 77 9.02 -27.64 3.45
CA GLU A 77 7.80 -27.93 4.21
C GLU A 77 6.87 -26.71 4.25
N ASN A 78 7.43 -25.50 4.17
CA ASN A 78 6.68 -24.25 4.12
C ASN A 78 6.38 -23.77 2.70
N TYR A 79 6.45 -24.65 1.69
CA TYR A 79 6.29 -24.30 0.28
C TYR A 79 5.09 -23.38 -0.03
N LYS A 80 3.94 -23.63 0.61
CA LYS A 80 2.74 -22.78 0.43
C LYS A 80 3.01 -21.33 0.85
N VAL A 81 3.60 -21.14 2.02
CA VAL A 81 4.00 -19.83 2.55
C VAL A 81 5.03 -19.18 1.65
N LEU A 82 6.06 -19.92 1.22
CA LEU A 82 7.08 -19.40 0.31
C LEU A 82 6.47 -18.90 -1.02
N LYS A 83 5.53 -19.65 -1.57
CA LYS A 83 4.84 -19.28 -2.80
C LYS A 83 3.99 -18.02 -2.63
N ASP A 84 3.29 -17.90 -1.50
CA ASP A 84 2.49 -16.71 -1.18
C ASP A 84 3.37 -15.48 -0.99
N LEU A 85 4.51 -15.61 -0.29
CA LEU A 85 5.48 -14.53 -0.12
C LEU A 85 6.09 -14.09 -1.46
N VAL A 86 6.52 -15.04 -2.31
CA VAL A 86 7.03 -14.73 -3.65
C VAL A 86 6.00 -13.96 -4.48
N LYS A 87 4.73 -14.36 -4.41
CA LYS A 87 3.64 -13.68 -5.12
C LYS A 87 3.36 -12.29 -4.54
N TYR A 88 3.37 -12.14 -3.22
CA TYR A 88 3.16 -10.86 -2.54
C TYR A 88 4.25 -9.85 -2.89
N PHE A 89 5.52 -10.26 -2.78
CA PHE A 89 6.68 -9.43 -3.10
C PHE A 89 6.97 -9.34 -4.60
N GLN A 90 6.16 -10.00 -5.44
CA GLN A 90 6.31 -10.02 -6.89
C GLN A 90 7.73 -10.41 -7.34
N ILE A 91 8.31 -11.43 -6.70
CA ILE A 91 9.67 -11.88 -7.00
C ILE A 91 9.67 -12.77 -8.25
N ASP A 92 10.45 -12.40 -9.25
CA ASP A 92 10.63 -13.21 -10.46
C ASP A 92 11.43 -14.48 -10.15
N THR A 93 10.85 -15.64 -10.48
CA THR A 93 11.46 -16.95 -10.27
C THR A 93 11.45 -17.76 -11.56
N VAL A 94 12.56 -18.42 -11.88
CA VAL A 94 12.69 -19.26 -13.09
C VAL A 94 11.73 -20.44 -13.10
N ASP A 95 11.37 -20.97 -11.94
CA ASP A 95 10.36 -22.01 -11.77
C ASP A 95 9.74 -21.95 -10.37
N GLN A 96 8.69 -22.74 -10.16
CA GLN A 96 7.91 -22.80 -8.92
C GLN A 96 8.33 -23.96 -8.01
N LYS A 97 9.58 -24.46 -8.13
CA LYS A 97 10.11 -25.48 -7.22
C LYS A 97 10.51 -24.84 -5.90
N ALA A 98 10.39 -25.60 -4.81
CA ALA A 98 10.72 -25.13 -3.47
C ALA A 98 12.15 -24.56 -3.38
N GLU A 99 13.13 -25.23 -3.99
CA GLU A 99 14.54 -24.78 -4.01
C GLU A 99 14.68 -23.38 -4.63
N THR A 100 14.02 -23.15 -5.77
CA THR A 100 14.02 -21.85 -6.47
C THR A 100 13.37 -20.76 -5.64
N LEU A 101 12.22 -21.04 -5.00
CA LEU A 101 11.54 -20.08 -4.14
C LEU A 101 12.37 -19.73 -2.90
N ILE A 102 13.03 -20.72 -2.29
CA ILE A 102 13.91 -20.53 -1.13
C ILE A 102 15.08 -19.61 -1.48
N VAL A 103 15.77 -19.86 -2.60
CA VAL A 103 16.87 -19.02 -3.07
C VAL A 103 16.40 -17.59 -3.31
N ALA A 104 15.30 -17.41 -4.04
CA ALA A 104 14.78 -16.09 -4.39
C ALA A 104 14.36 -15.27 -3.14
N LEU A 105 13.68 -15.90 -2.17
CA LEU A 105 13.30 -15.24 -0.92
C LEU A 105 14.50 -14.94 -0.02
N THR A 106 15.53 -15.79 -0.04
CA THR A 106 16.78 -15.55 0.70
C THR A 106 17.50 -14.32 0.16
N GLU A 107 17.65 -14.22 -1.17
CA GLU A 107 18.24 -13.05 -1.81
C GLU A 107 17.43 -11.78 -1.56
N TYR A 108 16.11 -11.87 -1.61
CA TYR A 108 15.22 -10.74 -1.30
C TYR A 108 15.37 -10.29 0.15
N LYS A 109 15.40 -11.22 1.11
CA LYS A 109 15.62 -10.93 2.53
C LYS A 109 16.96 -10.23 2.77
N LEU A 110 18.03 -10.65 2.10
CA LEU A 110 19.34 -10.00 2.20
C LEU A 110 19.33 -8.56 1.67
N LYS A 111 18.59 -8.30 0.57
CA LYS A 111 18.44 -6.94 0.02
C LYS A 111 17.72 -5.99 0.96
N LEU A 112 16.81 -6.49 1.82
CA LEU A 112 16.12 -5.68 2.82
C LEU A 112 17.02 -5.28 4.00
N GLN A 113 18.13 -6.01 4.22
CA GLN A 113 19.06 -5.79 5.33
C GLN A 113 20.32 -5.00 4.92
N ALA A 114 20.49 -4.72 3.63
CA ALA A 114 21.63 -4.03 3.04
C ALA A 114 21.38 -2.52 2.92
#